data_AF-A0A218ZVK9-F1
#
_entry.id   AF-A0A218ZVK9-F1
#
_cell.length_a   1.000
_cell.length_b   1.000
_cell.length_c   1.000
_cell.angle_alpha   90.00
_cell.angle_beta   90.00
_cell.angle_gamma   90.00
#
_symmetry.space_group_name_H-M   'P 1'
#
loop_
_entity.id
_entity.type
_entity.pdbx_description
1 polymer ?
#
loop_
_entity_poly.entity_id
_entity_poly.type
_entity_poly.pdbx_seq_one_letter_code
_entity_poly.pdbx_strand_id
1 'polypeptide(L)' 'MGGYYGMGIIMPVLGTISVIFVIVFIYFIFEALLGHDSSHGNPSSGAAEDIVKERLAKGEITDEEYLRLIEKIRG' A
#
# COMPACT_ATOMS: atom_id res chain seq x y z
N MET A 1 22.48 -35.37 -33.77
CA MET A 1 21.03 -35.23 -34.02
C MET A 1 20.33 -34.95 -32.69
N GLY A 2 20.25 -33.69 -32.24
CA GLY A 2 19.67 -33.37 -30.92
C GLY A 2 19.28 -31.91 -30.67
N GLY A 3 19.25 -31.08 -31.72
CA GLY A 3 19.00 -29.63 -31.59
C GLY A 3 17.56 -29.18 -31.82
N TYR A 4 16.68 -30.04 -32.34
CA TYR A 4 15.35 -29.61 -32.80
C TYR A 4 14.24 -29.78 -31.76
N TYR A 5 14.34 -30.77 -30.86
CA TYR A 5 13.35 -30.97 -29.80
C TYR A 5 13.51 -29.99 -28.63
N GLY A 6 14.72 -29.45 -28.42
CA GLY A 6 14.94 -28.36 -27.47
C GLY A 6 14.44 -27.02 -27.99
N MET A 7 14.66 -26.71 -29.26
CA MET A 7 14.33 -25.39 -29.82
C MET A 7 12.82 -25.15 -30.00
N GLY A 8 12.01 -26.20 -30.17
CA GLY A 8 10.58 -26.07 -30.45
C GLY A 8 9.68 -25.90 -29.23
N ILE A 9 10.02 -26.52 -28.09
CA ILE A 9 9.20 -26.50 -26.86
C ILE A 9 9.86 -25.69 -25.75
N ILE A 10 11.20 -25.70 -25.66
CA ILE A 10 11.90 -24.99 -24.56
C ILE A 10 11.86 -23.48 -24.77
N MET A 11 11.91 -23.00 -26.03
CA MET A 11 11.79 -21.57 -26.36
C MET A 11 10.46 -20.94 -25.91
N PRO A 12 9.28 -21.49 -26.26
CA PRO A 12 8.02 -20.90 -25.81
C PRO A 12 7.79 -21.07 -24.30
N VAL A 13 8.30 -22.14 -23.68
CA VAL A 13 8.17 -22.35 -22.23
C VAL A 13 9.01 -21.33 -21.45
N LEU A 14 10.27 -21.09 -21.85
CA LEU A 14 11.10 -20.04 -21.24
C LEU A 14 10.51 -18.64 -21.45
N GLY A 15 9.97 -18.36 -22.63
CA GLY A 15 9.27 -17.09 -22.90
C GLY A 15 8.04 -16.91 -22.00
N THR A 16 7.25 -17.97 -21.82
CA THR A 16 6.05 -17.94 -20.97
C THR A 16 6.41 -17.69 -19.51
N ILE A 17 7.43 -18.38 -19.00
CA ILE A 17 7.93 -18.19 -17.62
C ILE A 17 8.43 -16.74 -17.43
N SER A 18 9.15 -16.20 -18.42
CA SER A 18 9.62 -14.81 -18.37
C SER A 18 8.47 -13.80 -18.30
N VAL A 19 7.42 -13.98 -19.11
CA VAL A 19 6.23 -13.11 -19.09
C VAL A 19 5.51 -13.16 -17.73
N ILE A 20 5.34 -14.36 -17.17
CA ILE A 20 4.73 -14.53 -15.83
C ILE A 20 5.57 -13.80 -14.78
N PHE A 21 6.90 -13.94 -14.81
CA PHE A 21 7.80 -13.24 -13.90
C PHE A 21 7.67 -11.72 -14.01
N VAL A 22 7.56 -11.17 -15.22
CA VAL A 22 7.37 -9.73 -15.43
C VAL A 22 6.04 -9.26 -14.83
N ILE A 23 4.97 -10.02 -15.01
CA ILE A 23 3.65 -9.68 -14.44
C ILE A 23 3.70 -9.69 -12.91
N VAL A 24 4.28 -10.73 -12.31
CA VAL A 24 4.45 -10.83 -10.84
C VAL A 24 5.33 -9.70 -10.32
N PHE A 25 6.41 -9.36 -11.03
CA PHE A 25 7.31 -8.28 -10.65
C PHE A 25 6.62 -6.91 -10.72
N ILE A 26 5.83 -6.65 -11.78
CA ILE A 26 5.03 -5.44 -11.91
C ILE A 26 3.99 -5.37 -10.79
N TYR A 27 3.27 -6.47 -10.53
CA TYR A 27 2.30 -6.55 -9.44
C TYR A 27 2.97 -6.26 -8.08
N PHE A 28 4.14 -6.84 -7.82
CA PHE A 28 4.89 -6.61 -6.59
C PHE A 28 5.42 -5.18 -6.48
N ILE A 29 5.84 -4.55 -7.59
CA ILE A 29 6.21 -3.13 -7.60
C ILE A 29 4.99 -2.26 -7.29
N PHE A 30 3.85 -2.51 -7.92
CA PHE A 30 2.63 -1.77 -7.62
C PHE A 30 2.16 -2.02 -6.19
N GLU A 31 2.25 -3.25 -5.66
CA GLU A 31 1.93 -3.53 -4.27
C GLU A 31 2.94 -2.90 -3.30
N ALA A 32 4.22 -2.79 -3.64
CA ALA A 32 5.21 -2.11 -2.80
C ALA A 32 5.08 -0.57 -2.84
N LEU A 33 4.64 -0.02 -3.98
CA LEU A 33 4.42 1.42 -4.17
C LEU A 33 3.05 1.88 -3.66
N LEU A 34 1.98 1.11 -3.90
CA LEU A 34 0.62 1.39 -3.40
C LEU A 34 0.42 0.86 -1.98
N GLY A 35 1.09 -0.22 -1.60
CA GLY A 35 1.12 -0.75 -0.23
C GLY A 35 1.99 0.07 0.71
N HIS A 36 2.55 1.21 0.27
CA HIS A 36 3.07 2.26 1.15
C HIS A 36 1.99 3.22 1.66
N ASP A 37 0.71 2.99 1.35
CA ASP A 37 -0.38 3.34 2.25
C ASP A 37 -0.58 2.27 3.34
N SER A 38 0.45 1.45 3.59
CA SER A 38 0.72 1.07 4.97
C SER A 38 1.01 2.36 5.76
N SER A 39 -0.08 2.95 6.24
CA SER A 39 -0.20 3.51 7.58
C SER A 39 0.23 2.46 8.64
N HIS A 40 1.44 1.94 8.51
CA HIS A 40 2.28 1.40 9.57
C HIS A 40 3.08 2.57 10.19
N GLY A 41 2.59 3.80 10.07
CA GLY A 41 2.74 4.75 11.15
C GLY A 41 1.92 4.23 12.31
N ASN A 42 2.60 3.85 13.40
CA ASN A 42 2.07 3.66 14.75
C ASN A 42 0.57 4.04 14.91
N PRO A 43 -0.34 3.13 15.31
CA PRO A 43 -1.79 3.35 15.30
C PRO A 43 -2.31 4.43 16.27
N SER A 44 -1.51 5.39 16.73
CA SER A 44 -1.83 6.19 17.91
C SER A 44 -1.83 7.72 17.76
N SER A 45 -1.70 8.29 16.56
CA SER A 45 -1.77 9.77 16.44
C SER A 45 -2.55 10.24 15.22
N GLY A 46 -2.14 9.89 13.99
CA GLY A 46 -2.83 10.37 12.77
C GLY A 46 -4.31 10.00 12.70
N ALA A 47 -4.67 8.74 12.97
CA ALA A 47 -6.06 8.32 12.99
C ALA A 47 -6.88 9.01 14.10
N ALA A 48 -6.26 9.34 15.24
CA ALA A 48 -6.94 10.04 16.32
C ALA A 48 -7.16 11.51 15.96
N GLU A 49 -6.20 12.16 15.30
CA GLU A 49 -6.34 13.53 14.78
C GLU A 49 -7.46 13.61 13.73
N ASP A 50 -7.53 12.65 12.80
CA ASP A 50 -8.56 12.60 11.76
C ASP A 50 -9.97 12.46 12.36
N ILE A 51 -10.14 11.60 13.36
CA ILE A 51 -11.42 11.43 14.07
C ILE A 51 -11.84 12.72 14.77
N VAL A 52 -10.91 13.41 15.44
CA VAL A 52 -11.19 14.64 16.17
C VAL A 52 -11.57 15.78 15.20
N LYS A 53 -10.89 15.86 14.06
CA LYS A 53 -11.20 16.81 12.98
C LYS A 53 -12.57 16.56 12.34
N GLU A 54 -12.93 15.29 12.13
CA GLU A 54 -14.24 14.91 11.60
C GLU A 54 -15.37 15.34 12.55
N ARG A 55 -15.19 15.14 13.86
CA ARG A 55 -16.18 15.55 14.88
C ARG A 55 -16.34 17.06 14.97
N LEU A 56 -15.25 17.82 14.82
CA LEU A 56 -15.32 19.28 14.73
C LEU A 56 -16.11 19.73 13.50
N ALA A 57 -15.85 19.12 12.34
CA ALA A 57 -16.56 19.44 11.10
C ALA A 57 -18.06 19.11 11.17
N LYS A 58 -18.44 18.09 11.94
CA LYS A 58 -19.84 17.76 12.24
C LYS A 58 -20.47 18.67 13.29
N GLY A 59 -19.68 19.50 13.98
CA GLY A 59 -20.14 20.33 15.09
C GLY A 59 -20.49 19.52 16.34
N GLU A 60 -19.93 18.31 16.48
CA GLU A 60 -20.14 17.45 17.66
C GLU A 60 -19.31 17.87 18.87
N ILE A 61 -18.24 18.63 18.64
CA ILE A 61 -17.32 19.17 19.66
C ILE A 61 -17.07 20.66 19.39
N THR A 62 -16.70 21.40 20.43
CA THR A 62 -16.35 22.83 20.28
C THR A 62 -14.89 23.02 19.91
N ASP A 63 -14.55 24.24 19.45
CA ASP A 63 -13.16 24.60 19.12
C ASP A 63 -12.22 24.44 20.32
N GLU A 64 -12.69 24.72 21.54
CA GLU A 64 -11.87 24.54 22.75
C GLU A 64 -11.61 23.07 23.07
N GLU A 65 -12.60 22.20 22.84
CA GLU A 65 -12.45 20.75 23.03
C GLU A 65 -11.50 20.15 21.99
N TYR A 66 -11.61 20.60 20.73
CA TYR A 66 -10.70 20.21 19.66
C TYR A 66 -9.23 20.50 20.02
N LEU A 67 -8.93 21.71 20.50
CA LEU A 67 -7.57 22.11 20.86
C LEU A 67 -6.99 21.23 21.97
N ARG A 68 -7.77 20.92 23.01
CA ARG A 68 -7.35 20.05 24.12
C ARG A 68 -7.07 18.62 23.66
N LEU A 69 -7.88 18.10 22.73
CA LEU A 69 -7.73 16.75 22.20
C LEU A 69 -6.49 16.64 21.30
N ILE A 70 -6.27 17.62 20.43
CA ILE A 70 -5.08 17.68 19.57
C ILE A 70 -3.80 17.84 20.38
N GLU A 71 -3.80 18.68 21.41
CA GLU A 71 -2.64 18.85 22.31
C GLU A 71 -2.29 17.54 23.04
N LYS A 72 -3.31 16.78 23.47
CA LYS A 72 -3.13 15.46 24.11
C LYS A 72 -2.66 14.36 23.15
N ILE A 73 -2.99 14.47 21.86
CA ILE A 73 -2.59 13.49 20.83
C ILE A 73 -1.16 13.74 20.34
N ARG A 74 -0.71 15.01 20.38
CA ARG A 74 0.61 15.44 19.89
C ARG A 74 1.67 15.57 20.99
N GLY A 75 1.27 15.71 22.25
CA GLY A 75 2.15 15.80 23.43
C GLY A 75 2.39 14.45 24.08
#